data_AF-A0A1E5QQ16-F1
#
_entry.id   AF-A0A1E5QQ16-F1
#
_cell.length_a   1.000
_cell.length_b   1.000
_cell.length_c   1.000
_cell.angle_alpha   90.00
_cell.angle_beta   90.00
_cell.angle_gamma   90.00
#
_symmetry.space_group_name_H-M   'P 1'
#
loop_
_entity.id
_entity.type
_entity.pdbx_description
1 polymer ?
#
loop_
_entity_poly.entity_id
_entity_poly.type
_entity_poly.pdbx_seq_one_letter_code
_entity_poly.pdbx_strand_id
1 'polypeptide(L)'
;MYKFYLPNLGVTVSLEVEDPNASAEMKFEGEKPQVRLTRAELHGAYGAFGHTIDTWATPIDLHCALVTAAQSDRRFEFEMTEGQIDSYDPGIPPDAIT
;
A
#
# COMPACT_ATOMS: atom_id res chain seq x y z
N MET A 1 -1.21 -0.11 13.16
CA MET A 1 -1.00 -1.24 12.22
C MET A 1 -1.91 -1.04 11.03
N TYR A 2 -1.39 -1.18 9.81
CA TYR A 2 -2.17 -1.01 8.57
C TYR A 2 -2.30 -2.34 7.84
N LYS A 3 -3.53 -2.67 7.42
CA LYS A 3 -3.83 -3.96 6.79
C LYS A 3 -4.88 -3.81 5.71
N PHE A 4 -4.60 -4.37 4.54
CA PHE A 4 -5.47 -4.36 3.36
C PHE A 4 -5.81 -5.78 2.95
N TYR A 5 -7.07 -6.01 2.57
CA TYR A 5 -7.55 -7.26 2.02
C TYR A 5 -7.93 -7.07 0.57
N LEU A 6 -7.40 -7.93 -0.31
CA LEU A 6 -7.72 -7.95 -1.74
C LEU A 6 -8.67 -9.11 -2.00
N PRO A 7 -10.01 -8.92 -1.91
CA PRO A 7 -10.99 -10.01 -1.95
C PRO A 7 -10.91 -10.86 -3.21
N ASN A 8 -10.64 -10.27 -4.38
CA ASN A 8 -10.56 -11.01 -5.64
C ASN A 8 -9.32 -11.92 -5.73
N LEU A 9 -8.29 -11.64 -4.94
CA LEU A 9 -7.07 -12.45 -4.86
C LEU A 9 -7.02 -13.27 -3.57
N GLY A 10 -7.91 -13.04 -2.60
CA GLY A 10 -7.83 -13.70 -1.29
C GLY A 10 -6.52 -13.41 -0.55
N VAL A 11 -5.90 -12.25 -0.80
CA VAL A 11 -4.61 -11.86 -0.22
C VAL A 11 -4.80 -10.76 0.79
N THR A 12 -4.11 -10.90 1.92
CA THR A 12 -3.94 -9.84 2.90
C THR A 12 -2.55 -9.25 2.77
N VAL A 13 -2.46 -7.92 2.71
CA VAL A 13 -1.20 -7.17 2.74
C VAL A 13 -1.16 -6.35 4.03
N SER A 14 -0.08 -6.46 4.80
CA SER A 14 0.08 -5.70 6.04
C SER A 14 1.40 -4.94 6.11
N LEU A 15 1.33 -3.79 6.76
CA LEU A 15 2.45 -2.97 7.18
C LEU A 15 2.35 -2.83 8.70
N GLU A 16 3.30 -3.42 9.42
CA GLU A 16 3.34 -3.47 10.88
C GLU A 16 3.81 -2.16 11.51
N VAL A 17 3.21 -1.06 11.08
CA VAL A 17 3.47 0.30 11.54
C VAL A 17 2.18 0.99 11.96
N GLU A 18 2.28 1.93 12.90
CA GLU A 18 1.15 2.74 13.36
C GLU A 18 1.10 4.12 12.70
N ASP A 19 2.25 4.64 12.30
CA ASP A 19 2.37 5.90 11.57
C ASP A 19 2.14 5.66 10.07
N PRO A 20 1.20 6.37 9.43
CA PRO A 20 0.92 6.21 8.01
C PRO A 20 2.10 6.66 7.11
N ASN A 21 3.03 7.46 7.62
CA ASN A 21 4.24 7.90 6.92
C ASN A 21 5.46 6.99 7.19
N ALA A 22 5.37 6.05 8.12
CA ALA A 22 6.47 5.14 8.40
C ALA A 22 6.59 4.07 7.31
N SER A 23 7.79 3.96 6.72
CA SER A 23 8.10 2.92 5.73
C SER A 23 8.34 1.58 6.42
N ALA A 24 7.74 0.52 5.89
CA ALA A 24 7.95 -0.86 6.35
C ALA A 24 7.90 -1.85 5.17
N GLU A 25 8.46 -3.04 5.41
CA GLU A 25 8.33 -4.15 4.49
C GLU A 25 6.88 -4.64 4.42
N MET A 26 6.35 -4.81 3.20
CA MET A 26 5.03 -5.38 2.99
C MET A 26 5.03 -6.88 3.26
N LYS A 27 4.15 -7.31 4.16
CA LYS A 27 3.89 -8.72 4.46
C LYS A 27 2.65 -9.18 3.73
N PHE A 28 2.69 -10.39 3.19
CA PHE A 28 1.63 -10.96 2.37
C PHE A 28 1.19 -12.31 2.92
N GLU A 29 -0.11 -12.47 3.11
CA GLU A 29 -0.74 -13.70 3.56
C GLU A 29 -1.83 -14.12 2.57
N GLY A 30 -1.84 -15.40 2.18
CA GLY A 30 -2.74 -15.96 1.17
C GLY A 30 -2.12 -17.16 0.45
N GLU A 31 -2.76 -17.67 -0.59
CA GLU A 31 -2.17 -18.77 -1.37
C GLU A 31 -0.98 -18.27 -2.20
N LYS A 32 0.06 -19.11 -2.32
CA LYS A 32 1.31 -18.74 -3.03
C LYS A 32 1.10 -18.14 -4.43
N PRO A 33 0.20 -18.67 -5.29
CA PRO A 33 -0.03 -18.08 -6.61
C PRO A 33 -0.60 -16.66 -6.51
N GLN A 34 -1.57 -16.44 -5.62
CA GLN A 34 -2.23 -15.15 -5.43
C GLN A 34 -1.28 -14.13 -4.81
N VAL A 35 -0.45 -14.54 -3.85
CA VAL A 35 0.60 -13.70 -3.26
C VAL A 35 1.61 -13.27 -4.32
N ARG A 36 2.03 -14.18 -5.21
CA ARG A 36 2.95 -13.83 -6.31
C ARG A 36 2.35 -12.82 -7.28
N LEU A 37 1.07 -13.01 -7.65
CA LEU A 37 0.35 -12.08 -8.51
C LEU A 37 0.24 -10.71 -7.83
N THR A 38 -0.21 -10.66 -6.57
CA THR A 38 -0.34 -9.41 -5.82
C THR A 38 0.99 -8.67 -5.70
N ARG A 39 2.08 -9.40 -5.45
CA ARG A 39 3.43 -8.80 -5.44
C ARG A 39 3.81 -8.23 -6.80
N ALA A 40 3.49 -8.90 -7.90
CA ALA A 40 3.78 -8.42 -9.24
C ALA A 40 2.97 -7.16 -9.60
N GLU A 41 1.70 -7.10 -9.18
CA GLU A 41 0.84 -5.92 -9.40
C GLU A 41 1.31 -4.71 -8.59
N LEU A 42 1.80 -4.92 -7.36
CA LEU A 42 2.29 -3.82 -6.51
C LEU A 42 3.74 -3.43 -6.82
N HIS A 43 4.56 -4.34 -7.35
CA HIS A 43 5.95 -4.05 -7.66
C HIS A 43 6.05 -3.00 -8.78
N GLY A 44 6.64 -1.85 -8.47
CA GLY A 44 6.72 -0.73 -9.40
C GLY A 44 5.43 0.09 -9.52
N ALA A 45 4.40 -0.22 -8.73
CA ALA A 45 3.18 0.58 -8.69
C ALA A 45 3.48 1.97 -8.12
N TYR A 46 2.79 2.99 -8.64
CA TYR A 46 2.94 4.35 -8.16
C TYR A 46 2.26 4.52 -6.79
N GLY A 47 3.06 4.81 -5.78
CA GLY A 47 2.61 5.30 -4.48
C GLY A 47 2.26 6.79 -4.53
N ALA A 48 2.12 7.41 -3.37
CA ALA A 48 1.85 8.85 -3.32
C ALA A 48 3.04 9.63 -3.89
N PHE A 49 2.78 10.84 -4.43
CA PHE A 49 3.81 11.72 -5.01
C PHE A 49 4.60 11.14 -6.20
N GLY A 50 4.14 10.01 -6.76
CA GLY A 50 4.67 9.45 -8.00
C GLY A 50 5.97 8.65 -7.85
N HIS A 51 6.41 8.34 -6.63
CA HIS A 51 7.42 7.29 -6.45
C HIS A 51 6.81 5.91 -6.64
N THR A 52 7.65 4.94 -6.97
CA THR A 52 7.24 3.54 -7.10
C THR A 52 7.44 2.82 -5.78
N ILE A 53 6.48 1.99 -5.37
CA ILE A 53 6.66 1.05 -4.27
C ILE A 53 7.25 -0.27 -4.77
N ASP A 54 7.99 -0.96 -3.91
CA ASP A 54 8.54 -2.28 -4.20
C ASP A 54 8.30 -3.21 -3.00
N THR A 55 9.35 -3.67 -2.32
CA THR A 55 9.21 -4.53 -1.15
C THR A 55 8.83 -3.72 0.09
N TRP A 56 9.14 -2.43 0.06
CA TRP A 56 8.87 -1.46 1.11
C TRP A 56 7.88 -0.41 0.63
N ALA A 57 7.01 0.02 1.52
CA ALA A 57 6.05 1.08 1.27
C ALA A 57 5.68 1.77 2.60
N THR A 58 5.21 3.01 2.51
CA THR A 58 4.41 3.59 3.59
C THR A 58 2.94 3.13 3.41
N PRO A 59 2.14 3.12 4.49
CA PRO A 59 0.70 2.87 4.39
C PRO A 59 -0.02 3.76 3.38
N ILE A 60 0.37 5.03 3.28
CA ILE A 60 -0.20 5.97 2.29
C ILE A 60 0.16 5.56 0.87
N ASP A 61 1.39 5.15 0.62
CA ASP A 61 1.82 4.73 -0.71
C ASP A 61 1.10 3.47 -1.17
N LEU A 62 1.01 2.49 -0.27
CA LEU A 62 0.28 1.26 -0.54
C LEU A 62 -1.20 1.56 -0.79
N HIS A 63 -1.82 2.43 0.00
CA HIS A 63 -3.20 2.85 -0.23
C HIS A 63 -3.36 3.53 -1.61
N CYS A 64 -2.47 4.46 -1.96
CA CYS A 64 -2.49 5.13 -3.25
C CYS A 64 -2.34 4.17 -4.43
N ALA A 65 -1.41 3.21 -4.32
CA ALA A 65 -1.22 2.17 -5.32
C ALA A 65 -2.47 1.30 -5.49
N LEU A 66 -3.08 0.85 -4.38
CA LEU A 66 -4.30 0.04 -4.40
C LEU A 66 -5.52 0.80 -4.96
N VAL A 67 -5.68 2.07 -4.60
CA VAL A 67 -6.72 2.94 -5.17
C VAL A 67 -6.53 3.11 -6.67
N THR A 68 -5.31 3.39 -7.10
CA THR A 68 -4.97 3.57 -8.52
C THR A 68 -5.21 2.28 -9.31
N ALA A 69 -4.83 1.13 -8.75
CA ALA A 69 -5.09 -0.18 -9.33
C ALA A 69 -6.62 -0.44 -9.45
N ALA A 70 -7.39 -0.18 -8.41
CA ALA A 70 -8.86 -0.33 -8.42
C ALA A 70 -9.56 0.61 -9.42
N GLN A 71 -9.02 1.82 -9.63
CA GLN A 71 -9.55 2.77 -10.61
C GLN A 71 -9.19 2.40 -12.05
N SER A 72 -7.99 1.84 -12.27
CA SER A 72 -7.50 1.50 -13.61
C SER A 72 -7.97 0.12 -14.10
N ASP A 73 -8.11 -0.85 -13.20
CA ASP A 73 -8.64 -2.18 -13.48
C ASP A 73 -9.84 -2.48 -12.57
N ARG A 74 -11.04 -2.50 -13.15
CA ARG A 74 -12.30 -2.77 -12.43
C ARG A 74 -12.40 -4.20 -11.87
N ARG A 75 -11.41 -5.06 -12.13
CA ARG A 75 -11.28 -6.40 -11.51
C ARG A 75 -10.48 -6.37 -10.22
N PHE A 76 -9.93 -5.21 -9.87
CA PHE A 76 -9.16 -5.02 -8.66
C PHE A 76 -10.04 -4.37 -7.59
N GLU A 77 -10.25 -5.09 -6.50
CA GLU A 77 -10.97 -4.61 -5.33
C GLU A 77 -10.07 -4.78 -4.12
N PHE A 78 -10.20 -3.86 -3.16
CA PHE A 78 -9.51 -3.95 -1.88
C PHE A 78 -10.35 -3.32 -0.77
N GLU A 79 -10.10 -3.74 0.44
CA GLU A 79 -10.68 -3.22 1.67
C GLU A 79 -9.57 -2.97 2.67
N MET A 80 -9.62 -1.83 3.38
CA MET A 80 -8.75 -1.61 4.54
C MET A 80 -9.40 -2.26 5.76
N THR A 81 -8.74 -3.26 6.32
CA THR A 81 -9.26 -4.06 7.45
C THR A 81 -8.71 -3.60 8.79
N GLU A 82 -7.56 -2.95 8.81
CA GLU A 82 -6.98 -2.30 10.00
C GLU A 82 -6.24 -1.02 9.60
N GLY A 83 -6.28 -0.04 10.50
CA GLY A 83 -5.75 1.30 10.27
C GLY A 83 -6.79 2.23 9.63
N GLN A 84 -6.53 3.52 9.72
CA GLN A 84 -7.31 4.58 9.09
C GLN A 84 -6.34 5.61 8.51
N ILE A 85 -6.60 6.07 7.29
CA ILE A 85 -5.82 7.12 6.61
C ILE A 85 -6.77 8.29 6.42
N ASP A 86 -6.86 9.15 7.44
CA ASP A 86 -7.79 10.28 7.44
C ASP A 86 -7.25 11.51 6.72
N SER A 87 -5.95 11.73 6.84
CA SER A 87 -5.27 12.89 6.29
C SER A 87 -3.81 12.56 6.04
N TYR A 88 -3.24 13.17 5.00
CA TYR A 88 -1.83 13.08 4.68
C TYR A 88 -1.11 14.36 5.14
N ASP A 89 -0.12 14.21 6.03
CA ASP A 89 0.90 15.22 6.28
C ASP A 89 2.26 14.54 6.05
N PRO A 90 3.00 14.87 4.98
CA PRO A 90 4.30 14.25 4.69
C PRO A 90 5.34 14.54 5.78
N GLY A 91 5.08 15.53 6.64
CA GLY A 91 6.11 16.21 7.41
C GLY A 91 7.00 17.03 6.48
N ILE A 92 7.28 18.27 6.85
CA ILE A 92 8.33 19.05 6.19
C ILE A 92 9.66 18.62 6.83
N PRO A 93 10.63 18.09 6.06
CA PRO A 93 11.97 17.82 6.59
C PRO A 93 12.54 19.08 7.25
N PRO A 94 13.24 18.98 8.39
CA PRO A 94 13.76 20.14 9.12
C PRO A 94 14.71 21.02 8.28
N ASP A 95 15.24 20.47 7.19
CA ASP A 95 16.18 21.04 6.23
C ASP A 95 15.55 21.37 4.87
N ALA A 96 14.22 21.24 4.72
CA ALA A 96 13.54 21.66 3.51
C ALA A 96 13.57 23.19 3.37
N ILE A 97 14.11 23.68 2.26
CA ILE A 97 14.06 25.09 1.88
C ILE A 97 12.64 25.38 1.35
N THR A 98 11.87 26.15 2.12
CA THR A 98 10.55 26.67 1.72
C THR A 98 10.65 27.91 0.86
#